data_AF-A0A661UNS0-F1
#
_entry.id   AF-A0A661UNS0-F1
#
_cell.length_a   1.000
_cell.length_b   1.000
_cell.length_c   1.000
_cell.angle_alpha   90.00
_cell.angle_beta   90.00
_cell.angle_gamma   90.00
#
_symmetry.space_group_name_H-M   'P 1'
#
loop_
_entity.id
_entity.type
_entity.pdbx_description
1 polymer ?
#
loop_
_entity_poly.entity_id
_entity_poly.type
_entity_poly.pdbx_seq_one_letter_code
_entity_poly.pdbx_strand_id
1 'polypeptide(L)'
;MSIKSAATTKRAVEASFWLAATAGIGGLVFIDGEVPSTFTAAFFLPICFAAHRFPLPFSVLLAAIASVFSSPAMTAVGVSMNESVMPVLWLGWPAVYLFLSVSLNQWASIQEQRTHLTESERELNEISQHNQRRERELEALSGIHTAIMSGGDEQMIIEEVTRRVAETCDAKICTIMVPVGTECQRPFLPYGFSEDAFREIFPDGAPYGEGVDGWAILHHKPART
;
A
#
# COMPACT_ATOMS: atom_id res chain seq x y z
N MET A 1 -18.26 -16.57 16.46
CA MET A 1 -17.79 -15.89 17.69
C MET A 1 -16.39 -15.38 17.40
N SER A 2 -16.24 -14.05 17.38
CA SER A 2 -15.48 -13.32 16.37
C SER A 2 -14.00 -13.13 16.69
N ILE A 3 -13.12 -13.18 15.67
CA ILE A 3 -11.67 -12.86 15.73
C ILE A 3 -11.42 -11.51 16.42
N LYS A 4 -12.37 -10.57 16.33
CA LYS A 4 -12.34 -9.28 17.04
C LYS A 4 -12.38 -9.44 18.56
N SER A 5 -13.16 -10.38 19.10
CA SER A 5 -13.23 -10.65 20.54
C SER A 5 -11.90 -11.18 21.08
N ALA A 6 -11.24 -12.08 20.35
CA ALA A 6 -9.94 -12.62 20.76
C ALA A 6 -8.84 -11.53 20.77
N ALA A 7 -8.84 -10.64 19.77
CA ALA A 7 -7.91 -9.51 19.70
C ALA A 7 -8.14 -8.49 20.83
N THR A 8 -9.39 -8.19 21.17
CA THR A 8 -9.73 -7.28 22.28
C THR A 8 -9.34 -7.87 23.64
N THR A 9 -9.60 -9.16 23.87
CA THR A 9 -9.19 -9.84 25.11
C THR A 9 -7.67 -9.89 25.26
N LYS A 10 -6.93 -10.17 24.18
CA LYS A 10 -5.46 -10.18 24.20
C LYS A 10 -4.89 -8.79 24.55
N ARG A 11 -5.43 -7.72 23.96
CA ARG A 11 -5.02 -6.34 24.28
C ARG A 11 -5.35 -5.97 25.73
N ALA A 12 -6.48 -6.40 26.26
CA ALA A 12 -6.84 -6.15 27.66
C ALA A 12 -5.88 -6.85 28.64
N VAL A 13 -5.51 -8.10 28.37
CA VAL A 13 -4.54 -8.84 29.20
C VAL A 13 -3.15 -8.19 29.16
N GLU A 14 -2.68 -7.80 27.98
CA GLU A 14 -1.41 -7.08 27.83
C GLU A 14 -1.45 -5.72 28.57
N ALA A 15 -2.57 -4.98 28.53
CA ALA A 15 -2.73 -3.72 29.26
C ALA A 15 -2.67 -3.91 30.78
N SER A 16 -3.36 -4.93 31.31
CA SER A 16 -3.32 -5.26 32.74
C SER A 16 -1.91 -5.65 33.20
N PHE A 17 -1.15 -6.34 32.37
CA PHE A 17 0.24 -6.69 32.66
C PHE A 17 1.13 -5.44 32.84
N TRP A 18 1.03 -4.46 31.92
CA TRP A 18 1.82 -3.24 32.03
C TRP A 18 1.43 -2.35 33.20
N LEU A 19 0.13 -2.30 33.53
CA LEU A 19 -0.34 -1.64 34.75
C LEU A 19 0.23 -2.32 36.01
N ALA A 20 0.21 -3.66 36.06
CA ALA A 20 0.77 -4.41 37.16
C ALA A 20 2.29 -4.22 37.28
N ALA A 21 3.01 -4.14 36.16
CA ALA A 21 4.45 -3.85 36.14
C ALA A 21 4.75 -2.45 36.72
N THR A 22 4.01 -1.42 36.30
CA THR A 22 4.16 -0.07 36.84
C THR A 22 3.83 -0.01 38.33
N ALA A 23 2.76 -0.69 38.77
CA ALA A 23 2.44 -0.79 40.19
C ALA A 23 3.52 -1.52 41.00
N GLY A 24 4.09 -2.59 40.44
CA GLY A 24 5.19 -3.35 41.05
C GLY A 24 6.46 -2.51 41.23
N ILE A 25 6.83 -1.72 40.21
CA ILE A 25 7.96 -0.77 40.30
C ILE A 25 7.67 0.29 41.36
N GLY A 26 6.44 0.81 41.42
CA GLY A 26 6.02 1.74 42.48
C GLY A 26 6.15 1.15 43.89
N GLY A 27 5.81 -0.13 44.06
CA GLY A 27 6.02 -0.86 45.31
C GLY A 27 7.49 -1.01 45.69
N LEU A 28 8.38 -1.24 44.71
CA LEU A 28 9.82 -1.30 44.95
C LEU A 28 10.38 0.06 45.40
N VAL A 29 9.95 1.15 44.77
CA VAL A 29 10.32 2.52 45.19
C VAL A 29 9.83 2.81 46.61
N PHE A 30 8.64 2.34 46.98
CA PHE A 30 8.12 2.48 48.33
C PHE A 30 8.95 1.70 49.36
N ILE A 31 9.34 0.46 49.05
CA ILE A 31 10.17 -0.38 49.93
C ILE A 31 11.58 0.20 50.10
N ASP A 32 12.14 0.78 49.04
CA ASP A 32 13.46 1.43 49.05
C ASP A 32 13.48 2.65 49.98
N GLY A 33 12.32 3.32 50.17
CA GLY A 33 12.15 4.37 51.17
C GLY A 33 12.85 5.70 50.85
N GLU A 34 13.54 5.80 49.72
CA GLU A 34 14.25 6.99 49.25
C GLU A 34 13.83 7.40 47.84
N VAL A 35 13.65 8.72 47.62
CA VAL A 35 13.47 9.31 46.29
C VAL A 35 14.55 10.38 46.07
N PRO A 36 15.36 10.30 45.00
CA PRO A 36 15.27 9.39 43.86
C PRO A 36 15.87 7.99 44.13
N SER A 37 15.07 6.94 43.87
CA SER A 37 15.53 5.54 43.89
C SER A 37 16.12 5.13 42.55
N THR A 38 17.08 4.19 42.54
CA THR A 38 17.57 3.55 41.32
C THR A 38 16.46 2.87 40.51
N PHE A 39 15.38 2.44 41.17
CA PHE A 39 14.22 1.81 40.53
C PHE A 39 13.34 2.80 39.74
N THR A 40 13.49 4.11 39.93
CA THR A 40 12.72 5.12 39.17
C THR A 40 13.00 5.06 37.67
N ALA A 41 14.21 4.68 37.25
CA ALA A 41 14.54 4.49 35.85
C ALA A 41 13.80 3.29 35.21
N ALA A 42 13.31 2.34 36.02
CA ALA A 42 12.56 1.20 35.50
C ALA A 42 11.18 1.60 34.94
N PHE A 43 10.64 2.77 35.32
CA PHE A 43 9.37 3.27 34.79
C PHE A 43 9.40 3.60 33.29
N PHE A 44 10.59 3.83 32.72
CA PHE A 44 10.73 4.08 31.28
C PHE A 44 10.28 2.90 30.42
N LEU A 45 10.55 1.67 30.87
CA LEU A 45 10.19 0.46 30.13
C LEU A 45 8.67 0.34 29.88
N PRO A 46 7.81 0.32 30.90
CA PRO A 46 6.37 0.21 30.70
C PRO A 46 5.79 1.39 29.91
N ILE A 47 6.33 2.61 30.07
CA ILE A 47 5.86 3.79 29.33
C ILE A 47 6.23 3.71 27.85
N CYS A 48 7.46 3.33 27.50
CA CYS A 48 7.89 3.15 26.12
C CYS A 48 7.08 2.06 25.41
N PHE A 49 6.89 0.91 26.06
CA PHE A 49 6.10 -0.18 25.50
C PHE A 49 4.62 0.19 25.35
N ALA A 50 4.06 0.91 26.34
CA ALA A 50 2.69 1.38 26.27
C ALA A 50 2.48 2.37 25.12
N ALA A 51 3.41 3.31 24.93
CA ALA A 51 3.33 4.31 23.88
C ALA A 51 3.36 3.71 22.48
N HIS A 52 4.07 2.59 22.29
CA HIS A 52 4.18 1.92 21.00
C HIS A 52 2.97 1.04 20.65
N ARG A 53 2.30 0.46 21.66
CA ARG A 53 1.33 -0.64 21.44
C ARG A 53 -0.12 -0.29 21.82
N PHE A 54 -0.31 0.77 22.60
CA PHE A 54 -1.61 1.18 23.12
C PHE A 54 -1.96 2.62 22.71
N PRO A 55 -3.26 2.96 22.71
CA PRO A 55 -3.69 4.32 22.38
C PRO A 55 -3.17 5.33 23.42
N LEU A 56 -3.01 6.58 22.97
CA LEU A 56 -2.42 7.69 23.74
C LEU A 56 -2.97 7.82 25.18
N PRO A 57 -4.29 7.70 25.46
CA PRO A 57 -4.81 7.83 26.83
C PRO A 57 -4.21 6.82 27.81
N PHE A 58 -3.91 5.59 27.35
CA PHE A 58 -3.34 4.55 28.21
C PHE A 58 -1.87 4.80 28.53
N SER A 59 -1.10 5.26 27.53
CA SER A 59 0.30 5.64 27.73
C SER A 59 0.43 6.83 28.68
N VAL A 60 -0.44 7.84 28.52
CA VAL A 60 -0.53 8.99 29.42
C VAL A 60 -0.93 8.57 30.83
N LEU A 61 -1.87 7.63 30.98
CA LEU A 61 -2.25 7.10 32.29
C LEU A 61 -1.06 6.44 32.99
N LEU A 62 -0.27 5.61 32.29
CA LEU A 62 0.91 4.98 32.86
C LEU A 62 1.99 6.00 33.23
N ALA A 63 2.21 7.01 32.39
CA ALA A 63 3.11 8.11 32.68
C ALA A 63 2.66 8.92 33.90
N ALA A 64 1.35 9.14 34.07
CA ALA A 64 0.79 9.81 35.24
C ALA A 64 0.97 8.98 36.52
N ILE A 65 0.73 7.67 36.47
CA ILE A 65 0.96 6.77 37.61
C ILE A 65 2.45 6.75 37.99
N ALA A 66 3.34 6.59 37.02
CA ALA A 66 4.79 6.63 37.25
C ALA A 66 5.24 7.98 37.82
N SER A 67 4.67 9.07 37.32
CA SER A 67 4.89 10.42 37.84
C SER A 67 4.56 10.50 39.33
N VAL A 68 3.40 9.99 39.76
CA VAL A 68 3.01 9.99 41.18
C VAL A 68 4.04 9.24 42.04
N PHE A 69 4.46 8.04 41.63
CA PHE A 69 5.44 7.24 42.36
C PHE A 69 6.85 7.82 42.38
N SER A 70 7.21 8.64 41.39
CA SER A 70 8.50 9.36 41.33
C SER A 70 8.45 10.78 41.90
N SER A 71 7.28 11.23 42.38
CA SER A 71 7.06 12.60 42.84
C SER A 71 7.14 12.72 44.37
N PRO A 72 7.35 13.95 44.87
CA PRO A 72 7.24 14.25 46.30
C PRO A 72 5.89 13.93 46.94
N ALA A 73 4.84 13.57 46.19
CA ALA A 73 3.61 13.04 46.77
C ALA A 73 3.85 11.79 47.63
N MET A 74 4.92 11.03 47.35
CA MET A 74 5.32 9.86 48.15
C MET A 74 5.80 10.24 49.56
N THR A 75 6.19 11.49 49.82
CA THR A 75 6.54 11.97 51.17
C THR A 75 5.34 11.92 52.13
N ALA A 76 4.13 12.13 51.62
CA ALA A 76 2.89 11.99 52.40
C ALA A 76 2.61 10.54 52.85
N VAL A 77 3.28 9.56 52.22
CA VAL A 77 3.15 8.13 52.50
C VAL A 77 4.37 7.61 53.30
N GLY A 78 5.25 8.50 53.77
CA GLY A 78 6.38 8.16 54.64
C GLY A 78 7.70 7.85 53.91
N VAL A 79 7.81 8.15 52.62
CA VAL A 79 9.05 7.99 51.85
C VAL A 79 9.94 9.22 52.04
N SER A 80 11.22 9.00 52.35
CA SER A 80 12.18 10.09 52.54
C SER A 80 12.65 10.65 51.20
N MET A 81 12.84 11.96 51.11
CA MET A 81 13.18 12.62 49.85
C MET A 81 14.31 13.62 50.06
N ASN A 82 15.28 13.58 49.16
CA ASN A 82 16.40 14.51 49.19
C ASN A 82 15.94 15.92 48.75
N GLU A 83 16.00 16.89 49.68
CA GLU A 83 15.59 18.29 49.45
C GLU A 83 16.31 18.94 48.26
N SER A 84 17.55 18.52 47.96
CA SER A 84 18.35 19.07 46.87
C SER A 84 17.81 18.72 45.48
N VAL A 85 17.05 17.62 45.36
CA VAL A 85 16.55 17.09 44.08
C VAL A 85 15.05 17.36 43.92
N MET A 86 14.40 17.90 44.96
CA MET A 86 12.97 18.17 45.03
C MET A 86 12.41 18.99 43.85
N PRO A 87 13.02 20.10 43.39
CA PRO A 87 12.48 20.86 42.26
C PRO A 87 12.59 20.11 40.92
N VAL A 88 13.61 19.27 40.73
CA VAL A 88 13.80 18.47 39.51
C VAL A 88 12.80 17.31 39.47
N LEU A 89 12.46 16.73 40.61
CA LEU A 89 11.46 15.66 40.73
C LEU A 89 10.01 16.17 40.65
N TRP A 90 9.76 17.43 41.01
CA TRP A 90 8.43 18.04 40.92
C TRP A 90 7.97 18.29 39.48
N LEU A 91 8.87 18.77 38.62
CA LEU A 91 8.55 19.16 37.24
C LEU A 91 9.26 18.33 36.18
N GLY A 92 10.50 17.89 36.43
CA GLY A 92 11.36 17.28 35.41
C GLY A 92 10.87 15.90 34.99
N TRP A 93 10.83 14.93 35.92
CA TRP A 93 10.47 13.55 35.59
C TRP A 93 9.03 13.38 35.06
N PRO A 94 8.01 14.01 35.68
CA PRO A 94 6.65 13.99 35.13
C PRO A 94 6.58 14.52 33.69
N ALA A 95 7.25 15.64 33.41
CA ALA A 95 7.29 16.22 32.07
C ALA A 95 8.01 15.30 31.07
N VAL A 96 9.10 14.65 31.49
CA VAL A 96 9.84 13.69 30.65
C VAL A 96 8.98 12.47 30.31
N TYR A 97 8.26 11.90 31.27
CA TYR A 97 7.38 10.75 31.03
C TYR A 97 6.23 11.10 30.09
N LEU A 98 5.59 12.25 30.29
CA LEU A 98 4.51 12.72 29.43
C LEU A 98 5.02 13.04 28.02
N PHE A 99 6.14 13.75 27.91
CA PHE A 99 6.76 14.06 26.63
C PHE A 99 7.10 12.78 25.86
N LEU A 100 7.76 11.83 26.51
CA LEU A 100 8.10 10.54 25.90
C LEU A 100 6.85 9.77 25.45
N SER A 101 5.82 9.71 26.29
CA SER A 101 4.56 9.03 25.96
C SER A 101 3.88 9.60 24.72
N VAL A 102 3.86 10.93 24.58
CA VAL A 102 3.24 11.65 23.47
C VAL A 102 4.10 11.53 22.21
N SER A 103 5.40 11.79 22.30
CA SER A 103 6.31 11.74 21.16
C SER A 103 6.37 10.35 20.52
N LEU A 104 6.44 9.29 21.33
CA LEU A 104 6.46 7.93 20.81
C LEU A 104 5.12 7.54 20.15
N ASN A 105 4.00 7.98 20.74
CA ASN A 105 2.68 7.71 20.17
C ASN A 105 2.46 8.46 18.85
N GLN A 106 2.85 9.74 18.79
CA GLN A 106 2.82 10.54 17.56
C GLN A 106 3.72 9.93 16.49
N TRP A 107 4.91 9.49 16.85
CA TRP A 107 5.82 8.83 15.90
C TRP A 107 5.22 7.54 15.34
N ALA A 108 4.62 6.69 16.18
CA ALA A 108 3.94 5.48 15.74
C ALA A 108 2.76 5.79 14.78
N SER A 109 1.94 6.78 15.12
CA SER A 109 0.83 7.23 14.28
C SER A 109 1.29 7.75 12.91
N ILE A 110 2.37 8.53 12.87
CA ILE A 110 2.95 9.05 11.62
C ILE A 110 3.45 7.90 10.74
N GLN A 111 4.06 6.85 11.32
CA GLN A 111 4.52 5.70 10.54
C GLN A 111 3.34 4.96 9.89
N GLU A 112 2.25 4.74 10.64
CA GLU A 112 1.05 4.09 10.12
C GLU A 112 0.40 4.92 8.99
N GLN A 113 0.33 6.25 9.15
CA GLN A 113 -0.15 7.14 8.10
C GLN A 113 0.73 7.09 6.84
N ARG A 114 2.06 7.04 6.99
CA ARG A 114 2.98 6.92 5.86
C ARG A 114 2.78 5.62 5.09
N THR A 115 2.58 4.50 5.78
CA THR A 115 2.32 3.22 5.12
C THR A 115 1.03 3.25 4.29
N HIS A 116 -0.05 3.82 4.83
CA HIS A 116 -1.32 3.95 4.10
C HIS A 116 -1.23 4.91 2.91
N LEU A 117 -0.42 5.97 3.01
CA LEU A 117 -0.16 6.87 1.89
C LEU A 117 0.57 6.13 0.76
N THR A 118 1.61 5.34 1.06
CA THR A 118 2.32 4.56 0.04
C THR A 118 1.44 3.52 -0.63
N GLU A 119 0.52 2.89 0.11
CA GLU A 119 -0.47 1.97 -0.47
C GLU A 119 -1.46 2.71 -1.39
N SER A 120 -2.03 3.82 -0.91
CA SER A 120 -2.93 4.67 -1.72
C SER A 120 -2.25 5.20 -3.00
N GLU A 121 -0.98 5.61 -2.92
CA GLU A 121 -0.20 6.05 -4.08
C GLU A 121 -0.01 4.95 -5.11
N ARG A 122 0.21 3.71 -4.67
CA ARG A 122 0.30 2.55 -5.57
C ARG A 122 -1.04 2.28 -6.26
N GLU A 123 -2.13 2.24 -5.50
CA GLU A 123 -3.47 2.02 -6.05
C GLU A 123 -3.85 3.11 -7.07
N LEU A 124 -3.57 4.38 -6.76
CA LEU A 124 -3.82 5.48 -7.69
C LEU A 124 -2.99 5.37 -8.98
N ASN A 125 -1.73 4.95 -8.87
CA ASN A 125 -0.88 4.75 -10.05
C ASN A 125 -1.41 3.60 -10.93
N GLU A 126 -1.85 2.49 -10.33
CA GLU A 126 -2.47 1.38 -11.05
C GLU A 126 -3.76 1.79 -11.77
N ILE A 127 -4.64 2.56 -11.10
CA ILE A 127 -5.86 3.09 -11.70
C ILE A 127 -5.54 4.07 -12.84
N SER A 128 -4.53 4.93 -12.66
CA SER A 128 -4.10 5.88 -13.69
C SER A 128 -3.61 5.15 -14.94
N GLN A 129 -2.78 4.13 -14.78
CA GLN A 129 -2.30 3.30 -15.90
C GLN A 129 -3.44 2.59 -16.63
N HIS A 130 -4.41 2.05 -15.88
CA HIS A 130 -5.59 1.41 -16.46
C HIS A 130 -6.46 2.39 -17.25
N ASN A 131 -6.68 3.59 -16.73
CA ASN A 131 -7.44 4.63 -17.43
C ASN A 131 -6.71 5.11 -18.69
N GLN A 132 -5.39 5.32 -18.64
CA GLN A 132 -4.60 5.68 -19.82
C GLN A 132 -4.65 4.60 -20.91
N ARG A 133 -4.77 3.32 -20.52
CA ARG A 133 -4.96 2.23 -21.49
C ARG A 133 -6.34 2.28 -22.12
N ARG A 134 -7.40 2.44 -21.31
CA ARG A 134 -8.78 2.58 -21.81
C ARG A 134 -8.96 3.78 -22.72
N GLU A 135 -8.34 4.91 -22.39
CA GLU A 135 -8.39 6.12 -23.21
C GLU A 135 -7.77 5.87 -24.59
N ARG A 136 -6.59 5.24 -24.65
CA ARG A 136 -5.98 4.80 -25.91
C ARG A 136 -6.87 3.83 -26.71
N GLU A 137 -7.50 2.86 -26.03
CA GLU A 137 -8.42 1.93 -26.67
C GLU A 137 -9.66 2.65 -27.24
N LEU A 138 -10.22 3.63 -26.51
CA LEU A 138 -11.36 4.44 -26.96
C LEU A 138 -11.00 5.37 -28.13
N GLU A 139 -9.83 6.00 -28.10
CA GLU A 139 -9.33 6.82 -29.21
C GLU A 139 -9.18 5.98 -30.49
N ALA A 140 -8.64 4.77 -30.37
CA ALA A 140 -8.51 3.84 -31.48
C ALA A 140 -9.88 3.43 -32.05
N LEU A 141 -10.81 3.03 -31.19
CA LEU A 141 -12.18 2.65 -31.57
C LEU A 141 -12.94 3.82 -32.21
N SER A 142 -12.82 5.02 -31.65
CA SER A 142 -13.45 6.22 -32.20
C SER A 142 -12.91 6.52 -33.59
N GLY A 143 -11.59 6.41 -33.78
CA GLY A 143 -10.95 6.58 -35.08
C GLY A 143 -11.40 5.56 -36.12
N ILE A 144 -11.50 4.29 -35.73
CA ILE A 144 -12.05 3.22 -36.58
C ILE A 144 -13.50 3.54 -36.97
N HIS A 145 -14.33 3.94 -36.00
CA HIS A 145 -15.72 4.29 -36.26
C HIS A 145 -15.86 5.48 -37.22
N THR A 146 -15.05 6.54 -37.05
CA THR A 146 -15.04 7.67 -37.99
C THR A 146 -14.61 7.26 -39.39
N ALA A 147 -13.61 6.38 -39.52
CA ALA A 147 -13.18 5.86 -40.83
C ALA A 147 -14.31 5.09 -41.53
N ILE A 148 -15.01 4.21 -40.81
CA ILE A 148 -16.17 3.46 -41.34
C ILE A 148 -17.29 4.41 -41.77
N MET A 149 -17.62 5.41 -40.95
CA MET A 149 -18.72 6.35 -41.22
C MET A 149 -18.43 7.35 -42.34
N SER A 150 -17.16 7.53 -42.73
CA SER A 150 -16.76 8.45 -43.81
C SER A 150 -17.14 7.95 -45.22
N GLY A 151 -17.59 6.70 -45.36
CA GLY A 151 -18.10 6.15 -46.62
C GLY A 151 -17.03 5.98 -47.70
N GLY A 152 -15.76 5.84 -47.30
CA GLY A 152 -14.64 5.57 -48.19
C GLY A 152 -14.69 4.17 -48.83
N ASP A 153 -13.78 3.94 -49.77
CA ASP A 153 -13.56 2.63 -50.39
C ASP A 153 -13.31 1.56 -49.31
N GLU A 154 -13.95 0.39 -49.45
CA GLU A 154 -13.92 -0.70 -48.46
C GLU A 154 -12.48 -1.11 -48.12
N GLN A 155 -11.62 -1.10 -49.14
CA GLN A 155 -10.19 -1.40 -48.99
C GLN A 155 -9.45 -0.35 -48.15
N MET A 156 -9.76 0.94 -48.32
CA MET A 156 -9.19 2.03 -47.52
C MET A 156 -9.63 1.95 -46.05
N ILE A 157 -10.89 1.58 -45.81
CA ILE A 157 -11.40 1.39 -44.44
C ILE A 157 -10.67 0.23 -43.78
N ILE A 158 -10.55 -0.92 -44.44
CA ILE A 158 -9.89 -2.10 -43.87
C ILE A 158 -8.40 -1.84 -43.58
N GLU A 159 -7.69 -1.13 -44.46
CA GLU A 159 -6.30 -0.72 -44.22
C GLU A 159 -6.17 0.17 -42.98
N GLU A 160 -7.07 1.15 -42.83
CA GLU A 160 -7.06 2.06 -41.68
C GLU A 160 -7.43 1.35 -40.37
N VAL A 161 -8.39 0.41 -40.40
CA VAL A 161 -8.71 -0.44 -39.23
C VAL A 161 -7.51 -1.31 -38.86
N THR A 162 -6.90 -2.00 -39.85
CA THR A 162 -5.75 -2.87 -39.63
C THR A 162 -4.57 -2.09 -39.03
N ARG A 163 -4.30 -0.89 -39.55
CA ARG A 163 -3.26 0.02 -39.04
C ARG A 163 -3.53 0.45 -37.59
N ARG A 164 -4.75 0.91 -37.27
CA ARG A 164 -5.07 1.38 -35.91
C ARG A 164 -5.09 0.26 -34.89
N VAL A 165 -5.56 -0.94 -35.28
CA VAL A 165 -5.47 -2.13 -34.42
C VAL A 165 -4.01 -2.51 -34.19
N ALA A 166 -3.16 -2.47 -35.23
CA ALA A 166 -1.73 -2.70 -35.08
C ALA A 166 -1.06 -1.71 -34.11
N GLU A 167 -1.32 -0.41 -34.28
CA GLU A 167 -0.78 0.66 -33.44
C GLU A 167 -1.24 0.53 -31.98
N THR A 168 -2.51 0.18 -31.74
CA THR A 168 -3.08 0.02 -30.39
C THR A 168 -2.51 -1.20 -29.67
N CYS A 169 -2.27 -2.29 -30.41
CA CYS A 169 -1.74 -3.54 -29.87
C CYS A 169 -0.20 -3.61 -29.87
N ASP A 170 0.50 -2.57 -30.32
CA ASP A 170 1.95 -2.58 -30.59
C ASP A 170 2.38 -3.79 -31.44
N ALA A 171 1.51 -4.18 -32.38
CA ALA A 171 1.71 -5.35 -33.22
C ALA A 171 2.56 -4.97 -34.43
N LYS A 172 3.68 -5.68 -34.62
CA LYS A 172 4.53 -5.52 -35.81
C LYS A 172 3.84 -5.95 -37.10
N ILE A 173 2.89 -6.88 -36.97
CA ILE A 173 2.17 -7.50 -38.07
C ILE A 173 0.69 -7.58 -37.66
N CYS A 174 -0.20 -7.08 -38.51
CA CYS A 174 -1.64 -7.18 -38.33
C CYS A 174 -2.32 -7.41 -39.68
N THR A 175 -3.32 -8.28 -39.74
CA THR A 175 -4.10 -8.51 -40.97
C THR A 175 -5.55 -8.77 -40.61
N ILE A 176 -6.46 -8.34 -41.48
CA ILE A 176 -7.90 -8.59 -41.35
C ILE A 176 -8.31 -9.54 -42.47
N MET A 177 -8.96 -10.63 -42.10
CA MET A 177 -9.48 -11.64 -43.02
C MET A 177 -10.97 -11.36 -43.25
N VAL A 178 -11.38 -11.17 -44.50
CA VAL A 178 -12.80 -10.99 -44.85
C VAL A 178 -13.26 -12.20 -45.67
N PRO A 179 -14.39 -12.83 -45.31
CA PRO A 179 -14.97 -13.90 -46.13
C PRO A 179 -15.49 -13.33 -47.46
N VAL A 180 -15.09 -13.96 -48.56
CA VAL A 180 -15.55 -13.68 -49.93
C VAL A 180 -16.27 -14.94 -50.44
N GLY A 181 -17.59 -15.00 -50.24
CA GLY A 181 -18.42 -16.18 -50.56
C GLY A 181 -18.41 -17.24 -49.45
N THR A 182 -18.73 -18.49 -49.79
CA THR A 182 -18.86 -19.61 -48.82
C THR A 182 -17.59 -20.42 -48.61
N GLU A 183 -16.59 -20.30 -49.48
CA GLU A 183 -15.40 -21.17 -49.47
C GLU A 183 -14.06 -20.42 -49.45
N CYS A 184 -14.06 -19.09 -49.60
CA CYS A 184 -12.83 -18.30 -49.70
C CYS A 184 -12.82 -17.17 -48.67
N GLN A 185 -11.72 -17.00 -47.95
CA GLN A 185 -11.40 -15.76 -47.21
C GLN A 185 -10.24 -15.07 -47.92
N ARG A 186 -10.31 -13.75 -48.10
CA ARG A 186 -9.18 -12.96 -48.61
C ARG A 186 -8.56 -12.15 -47.47
N PRO A 187 -7.23 -12.24 -47.26
CA PRO A 187 -6.52 -11.28 -46.44
C PRO A 187 -6.56 -9.93 -47.14
N PHE A 188 -7.09 -8.91 -46.45
CA PHE A 188 -6.78 -7.54 -46.84
C PHE A 188 -5.43 -7.17 -46.22
N LEU A 189 -4.61 -6.55 -47.08
CA LEU A 189 -3.19 -6.22 -46.95
C LEU A 189 -2.63 -6.29 -45.50
N PRO A 190 -1.68 -7.19 -45.23
CA PRO A 190 -1.07 -7.31 -43.91
C PRO A 190 -0.21 -6.07 -43.60
N TYR A 191 -0.58 -5.32 -42.58
CA TYR A 191 0.23 -4.24 -42.03
C TYR A 191 1.60 -4.78 -41.60
N GLY A 192 2.68 -4.16 -42.08
CA GLY A 192 4.06 -4.59 -41.80
C GLY A 192 4.58 -5.73 -42.68
N PHE A 193 3.81 -6.19 -43.68
CA PHE A 193 4.22 -7.20 -44.66
C PHE A 193 4.17 -6.64 -46.08
N SER A 194 5.11 -7.05 -46.92
CA SER A 194 4.92 -6.98 -48.37
C SER A 194 4.04 -8.15 -48.83
N GLU A 195 3.27 -7.95 -49.90
CA GLU A 195 2.42 -8.99 -50.49
C GLU A 195 3.23 -10.24 -50.88
N ASP A 196 4.47 -10.03 -51.34
CA ASP A 196 5.41 -11.09 -51.67
C ASP A 196 5.84 -11.92 -50.44
N ALA A 197 6.15 -11.25 -49.32
CA ALA A 197 6.54 -11.93 -48.09
C ALA A 197 5.37 -12.72 -47.48
N PHE A 198 4.14 -12.23 -47.65
CA PHE A 198 2.96 -12.95 -47.18
C PHE A 198 2.75 -14.25 -47.97
N ARG A 199 2.90 -14.20 -49.29
CA ARG A 199 2.81 -15.37 -50.17
C ARG A 199 3.95 -16.37 -49.96
N GLU A 200 5.12 -15.90 -49.51
CA GLU A 200 6.23 -16.77 -49.15
C GLU A 200 5.95 -17.58 -47.87
N ILE A 201 5.35 -16.95 -46.85
CA ILE A 201 5.05 -17.59 -45.56
C ILE A 201 3.78 -18.42 -45.61
N PHE A 202 2.79 -17.98 -46.40
CA PHE A 202 1.50 -18.64 -46.56
C PHE A 202 1.24 -18.94 -48.05
N PRO A 203 2.00 -19.86 -48.67
CA PRO A 203 1.89 -20.17 -50.09
C PRO A 203 0.53 -20.73 -50.48
N ASP A 204 -0.12 -21.44 -49.56
CA ASP A 204 -1.46 -22.02 -49.74
C ASP A 204 -2.58 -21.13 -49.15
N GLY A 205 -2.26 -19.89 -48.77
CA GLY A 205 -3.15 -18.97 -48.07
C GLY A 205 -3.05 -19.06 -46.54
N ALA A 206 -3.56 -18.03 -45.85
CA ALA A 206 -3.57 -18.02 -44.39
C ALA A 206 -4.51 -19.13 -43.86
N PRO A 207 -4.12 -19.89 -42.82
CA PRO A 207 -4.96 -20.94 -42.28
C PRO A 207 -6.27 -20.40 -41.69
N TYR A 208 -7.38 -21.04 -42.04
CA TYR A 208 -8.74 -20.66 -41.68
C TYR A 208 -9.49 -21.82 -41.00
N GLY A 209 -10.48 -21.52 -40.15
CA GLY A 209 -11.29 -22.51 -39.46
C GLY A 209 -12.47 -21.89 -38.69
N GLU A 210 -13.49 -22.70 -38.37
CA GLU A 210 -14.60 -22.28 -37.51
C GLU A 210 -14.06 -21.86 -36.13
N GLY A 211 -14.16 -20.57 -35.81
CA GLY A 211 -13.73 -20.00 -34.52
C GLY A 211 -12.41 -19.23 -34.54
N VAL A 212 -11.84 -18.93 -35.71
CA VAL A 212 -10.64 -18.10 -35.82
C VAL A 212 -10.93 -16.81 -36.59
N ASP A 213 -11.28 -15.76 -35.85
CA ASP A 213 -11.65 -14.42 -36.38
C ASP A 213 -10.46 -13.47 -36.61
N GLY A 214 -9.22 -13.98 -36.55
CA GLY A 214 -8.02 -13.19 -36.82
C GLY A 214 -6.78 -13.69 -36.08
N TRP A 215 -5.60 -13.39 -36.61
CA TRP A 215 -4.31 -13.78 -36.05
C TRP A 215 -3.50 -12.53 -35.68
N ALA A 216 -3.10 -12.44 -34.41
CA ALA A 216 -2.12 -11.45 -33.97
C ALA A 216 -0.83 -12.18 -33.60
N ILE A 217 0.19 -12.11 -34.47
CA ILE A 217 1.48 -12.75 -34.23
C ILE A 217 2.39 -11.76 -33.50
N LEU A 218 2.46 -11.91 -32.17
CA LEU A 218 3.36 -11.13 -31.31
C LEU A 218 4.74 -11.80 -31.23
N HIS A 219 5.74 -11.25 -31.93
CA HIS A 219 7.13 -11.65 -31.71
C HIS A 219 7.69 -10.99 -30.44
N HIS A 220 7.61 -11.67 -29.29
CA HIS A 220 8.39 -11.29 -28.12
C HIS A 220 9.88 -11.59 -28.37
N LYS A 221 10.74 -10.57 -28.29
CA LYS A 221 12.17 -10.82 -28.02
C LYS A 221 12.28 -11.44 -26.63
N PRO A 222 12.98 -12.58 -26.43
CA PRO A 222 13.42 -12.94 -25.10
C PRO A 222 14.34 -11.83 -24.58
N ALA A 223 14.18 -11.47 -23.31
CA ALA A 223 15.01 -10.47 -22.64
C ALA A 223 16.49 -10.78 -22.87
N ARG A 224 17.23 -9.80 -23.40
CA ARG A 224 18.70 -9.85 -23.37
C ARG A 224 19.11 -9.68 -21.91
N THR A 225 19.65 -10.76 -21.33
CA THR A 225 20.58 -10.71 -20.19
C THR A 225 21.79 -9.87 -20.53
#